data_AF-A0A932WBU5-F1
#
_entry.id   AF-A0A932WBU5-F1
#
_cell.length_a   1.000
_cell.length_b   1.000
_cell.length_c   1.000
_cell.angle_alpha   90.00
_cell.angle_beta   90.00
_cell.angle_gamma   90.00
#
_symmetry.space_group_name_H-M   'P 1'
#
loop_
_entity.id
_entity.type
_entity.pdbx_description
1 polymer ?
#
loop_
_entity_poly.entity_id
_entity_poly.type
_entity_poly.pdbx_seq_one_letter_code
_entity_poly.pdbx_strand_id
1 'polypeptide(L)'
;MRLSVKVQPGARREEVVGFEGDVLRVRVIAPPDKGKANEAVVALLAKMLGVAKRDVTLVRGAGNRQKVIEVTGLSGAEMRRRLGQPVPNDPANYLEHDDRRQRR
;
A
#
# COMPACT_ATOMS: atom_id res chain seq x y z
N MET A 1 -12.16 -6.20 -2.67
CA MET A 1 -11.88 -5.66 -1.30
C MET A 1 -11.58 -4.18 -1.41
N ARG A 2 -12.03 -3.33 -0.48
CA ARG A 2 -11.84 -1.87 -0.55
C ARG A 2 -10.83 -1.39 0.47
N LEU A 3 -9.95 -0.49 0.04
CA LEU A 3 -8.87 0.06 0.83
C LEU A 3 -8.93 1.59 0.82
N SER A 4 -8.90 2.20 2.00
CA SER A 4 -8.74 3.64 2.14
C SER A 4 -7.27 4.01 2.01
N VAL A 5 -6.95 4.90 1.08
CA VAL A 5 -5.59 5.33 0.74
C VAL A 5 -5.49 6.84 0.87
N LYS A 6 -4.59 7.31 1.72
CA LYS A 6 -4.28 8.73 1.89
C LYS A 6 -3.03 9.08 1.10
N VAL A 7 -3.22 9.87 0.07
CA VAL A 7 -2.21 10.28 -0.90
C VAL A 7 -1.57 11.59 -0.46
N GLN A 8 -0.25 11.59 -0.38
CA GLN A 8 0.57 12.78 -0.17
C GLN A 8 1.28 13.12 -1.50
N PRO A 9 0.73 14.04 -2.31
CA PRO A 9 1.33 14.47 -3.56
C PRO A 9 2.54 15.40 -3.32
N GLY A 10 3.42 15.52 -4.31
CA GLY A 10 4.61 16.39 -4.24
C GLY A 10 5.76 15.81 -3.41
N ALA A 11 5.80 14.49 -3.23
CA ALA A 11 6.92 13.83 -2.57
C ALA A 11 8.15 13.77 -3.49
N ARG A 12 9.35 13.66 -2.91
CA ARG A 12 10.60 13.44 -3.68
C ARG A 12 10.66 12.07 -4.35
N ARG A 13 9.94 11.07 -3.81
CA ARG A 13 9.90 9.68 -4.29
C ARG A 13 8.50 9.08 -4.09
N GLU A 14 8.17 8.10 -4.92
CA GLU A 14 6.94 7.31 -4.79
C GLU A 14 7.17 6.15 -3.82
N GLU A 15 6.41 6.11 -2.72
CA GLU A 15 6.61 5.12 -1.66
C GLU A 15 5.31 4.88 -0.88
N VAL A 16 5.10 3.62 -0.48
CA VAL A 16 4.06 3.25 0.48
C VAL A 16 4.66 3.40 1.88
N VAL A 17 4.08 4.30 2.68
CA VAL A 17 4.56 4.58 4.04
C VAL A 17 4.12 3.49 5.02
N GLY A 18 2.93 2.91 4.78
CA GLY A 18 2.35 1.87 5.62
C GLY A 18 0.90 2.15 5.99
N PHE A 19 0.33 1.27 6.82
CA PHE A 19 -1.03 1.40 7.34
C PHE A 19 -1.06 2.24 8.62
N GLU A 20 -1.88 3.28 8.63
CA GLU A 20 -2.24 4.05 9.82
C GLU A 20 -3.67 3.67 10.19
N GLY A 21 -3.81 2.65 11.03
CA GLY A 21 -5.11 2.01 11.30
C GLY A 21 -5.68 1.35 10.04
N ASP A 22 -6.83 1.82 9.59
CA ASP A 22 -7.53 1.34 8.38
C ASP A 22 -7.15 2.12 7.10
N VAL A 23 -6.23 3.10 7.20
CA VAL A 23 -5.87 3.97 6.09
C VAL A 23 -4.42 3.74 5.67
N LEU A 24 -4.21 3.35 4.41
CA LEU A 24 -2.89 3.25 3.82
C LEU A 24 -2.33 4.63 3.47
N ARG A 25 -1.20 5.04 4.03
CA ARG A 25 -0.51 6.27 3.65
C ARG A 25 0.45 6.01 2.49
N VAL A 26 0.30 6.76 1.42
CA VAL A 26 1.17 6.69 0.25
C VAL A 26 1.67 8.07 -0.14
N ARG A 27 2.92 8.13 -0.58
CA ARG A 27 3.57 9.32 -1.09
C ARG A 27 3.77 9.15 -2.59
N VAL A 28 3.39 10.15 -3.36
CA VAL A 28 3.57 10.16 -4.82
C VAL A 28 4.25 11.45 -5.24
N ILE A 29 5.12 11.33 -6.24
CA ILE A 29 5.76 12.49 -6.87
C ILE A 29 4.71 13.27 -7.68
N ALA A 30 3.71 12.56 -8.21
CA ALA A 30 2.68 13.13 -9.06
C ALA A 30 2.04 14.38 -8.41
N PRO A 31 1.86 15.47 -9.19
CA PRO A 31 1.21 16.67 -8.70
C PRO A 31 -0.25 16.37 -8.31
N PRO A 32 -0.89 17.23 -7.49
CA PRO A 32 -2.29 17.11 -7.12
C PRO A 32 -3.26 17.42 -8.28
N ASP A 33 -2.87 17.11 -9.51
CA ASP A 33 -3.70 17.26 -10.69
C ASP A 33 -4.62 16.03 -10.82
N LYS A 34 -5.90 16.29 -11.13
CA LYS A 34 -7.03 15.37 -10.93
C LYS A 34 -6.93 14.03 -11.68
N GLY A 35 -6.00 13.87 -12.62
CA GLY A 35 -5.72 12.60 -13.30
C GLY A 35 -4.41 11.93 -12.85
N LYS A 36 -3.33 12.70 -12.78
CA LYS A 36 -1.97 12.17 -12.55
C LYS A 36 -1.79 11.51 -11.19
N ALA A 37 -2.39 12.08 -10.15
CA ALA A 37 -2.35 11.48 -8.81
C ALA A 37 -3.13 10.16 -8.73
N ASN A 38 -4.20 10.00 -9.52
CA ASN A 38 -4.99 8.76 -9.53
C ASN A 38 -4.20 7.64 -10.20
N GLU A 39 -3.65 7.92 -11.37
CA GLU A 39 -2.84 6.95 -12.12
C GLU A 39 -1.58 6.54 -11.35
N ALA A 40 -0.89 7.49 -10.73
CA ALA A 40 0.28 7.20 -9.91
C ALA A 40 -0.05 6.26 -8.75
N VAL A 41 -1.17 6.48 -8.06
CA VAL A 41 -1.60 5.62 -6.95
C VAL A 41 -1.99 4.22 -7.45
N VAL A 42 -2.75 4.12 -8.54
CA VAL A 42 -3.12 2.83 -9.13
C VAL A 42 -1.88 2.06 -9.58
N ALA A 43 -0.93 2.72 -10.25
CA ALA A 43 0.31 2.11 -10.71
C ALA A 43 1.19 1.66 -9.55
N LEU A 44 1.33 2.49 -8.51
CA LEU A 44 2.09 2.17 -7.30
C LEU A 44 1.49 0.97 -6.58
N LEU A 45 0.17 0.96 -6.36
CA LEU A 45 -0.51 -0.14 -5.69
C LEU A 45 -0.45 -1.43 -6.50
N ALA A 46 -0.67 -1.38 -7.81
CA ALA A 46 -0.55 -2.55 -8.68
C ALA A 46 0.85 -3.16 -8.61
N LYS A 47 1.90 -2.32 -8.64
CA LYS A 47 3.30 -2.76 -8.54
C LYS A 47 3.63 -3.36 -7.17
N MET A 48 3.20 -2.73 -6.08
CA MET A 48 3.46 -3.21 -4.71
C MET A 48 2.69 -4.49 -4.39
N LEU A 49 1.46 -4.59 -4.88
CA LEU A 49 0.62 -5.75 -4.68
C LEU A 49 0.90 -6.87 -5.69
N GLY A 50 1.69 -6.62 -6.75
CA GLY A 50 1.96 -7.59 -7.80
C GLY A 50 0.70 -8.03 -8.57
N VAL A 51 -0.27 -7.12 -8.71
CA VAL A 51 -1.53 -7.38 -9.45
C VAL A 51 -1.62 -6.52 -10.70
N ALA A 52 -2.48 -6.91 -11.64
CA ALA A 52 -2.70 -6.11 -12.83
C ALA A 52 -3.44 -4.81 -12.48
N LYS A 53 -3.15 -3.73 -13.23
CA LYS A 53 -3.83 -2.43 -13.05
C LYS A 53 -5.35 -2.53 -13.17
N ARG A 54 -5.86 -3.48 -13.97
CA ARG A 54 -7.30 -3.76 -14.13
C ARG A 54 -7.97 -4.19 -12.82
N ASP A 55 -7.20 -4.83 -11.92
CA ASP A 55 -7.67 -5.31 -10.64
C ASP A 55 -7.63 -4.22 -9.57
N VAL A 56 -7.13 -3.02 -9.89
CA VAL A 56 -6.99 -1.88 -8.97
C VAL A 56 -7.80 -0.71 -9.50
N THR A 57 -8.96 -0.47 -8.89
CA THR A 57 -9.91 0.55 -9.36
C THR A 57 -10.14 1.62 -8.30
N LEU A 58 -10.08 2.89 -8.70
CA LEU A 58 -10.46 4.02 -7.84
C LEU A 58 -11.98 4.11 -7.75
N VAL A 59 -12.55 3.81 -6.58
CA VAL A 59 -14.00 3.86 -6.33
C VAL A 59 -14.44 5.24 -5.84
N ARG A 60 -13.65 5.89 -4.98
CA ARG A 60 -13.96 7.24 -4.45
C ARG A 60 -12.71 8.07 -4.22
N GLY A 61 -12.89 9.38 -4.12
CA GLY A 61 -11.81 10.31 -3.75
C GLY A 61 -10.98 10.84 -4.92
N ALA A 62 -11.51 10.79 -6.15
CA ALA A 62 -10.86 11.38 -7.32
C ALA A 62 -10.50 12.86 -7.13
N GLY A 63 -11.34 13.61 -6.39
CA GLY A 63 -11.10 15.04 -6.08
C GLY A 63 -10.44 15.33 -4.74
N ASN A 64 -10.05 14.32 -3.94
CA ASN A 64 -9.50 14.53 -2.60
C ASN A 64 -8.20 13.72 -2.37
N ARG A 65 -7.47 14.08 -1.32
CA ARG A 65 -6.25 13.41 -0.86
C ARG A 65 -6.54 12.02 -0.29
N GLN A 66 -7.77 11.80 0.20
CA GLN A 66 -8.28 10.50 0.62
C GLN A 66 -8.98 9.83 -0.55
N LYS A 67 -8.48 8.65 -0.93
CA LYS A 67 -8.95 7.82 -2.04
C LYS A 67 -9.43 6.48 -1.50
N VAL A 68 -10.45 5.91 -2.12
CA VAL A 68 -10.87 4.53 -1.83
C VAL A 68 -10.58 3.72 -3.08
N ILE A 69 -9.70 2.75 -2.93
CA ILE A 69 -9.25 1.86 -4.00
C ILE A 69 -9.85 0.49 -3.76
N GLU A 70 -10.50 -0.06 -4.77
CA GLU A 70 -10.95 -1.44 -4.77
C GLU A 70 -9.92 -2.31 -5.47
N VAL A 71 -9.53 -3.37 -4.78
CA VAL A 71 -8.61 -4.38 -5.29
C VAL A 71 -9.36 -5.71 -5.42
N THR A 72 -9.33 -6.27 -6.61
CA THR A 72 -9.91 -7.57 -6.96
C THR A 72 -8.82 -8.64 -6.99
N GLY A 73 -9.18 -9.89 -6.65
CA GLY A 73 -8.21 -11.00 -6.66
C GLY A 73 -7.24 -11.04 -5.46
N LEU A 74 -7.40 -10.15 -4.47
CA LEU A 74 -6.60 -10.15 -3.23
C LEU A 74 -7.49 -10.10 -1.99
N SER A 75 -7.20 -10.98 -1.03
CA SER A 75 -7.77 -10.93 0.32
C SER A 75 -7.14 -9.81 1.13
N GLY A 76 -7.91 -9.24 2.07
CA GLY A 76 -7.44 -8.15 2.94
C GLY A 76 -6.16 -8.51 3.72
N ALA A 77 -6.02 -9.77 4.15
CA ALA A 77 -4.81 -10.27 4.81
C ALA A 77 -3.56 -10.22 3.92
N GLU A 78 -3.68 -10.64 2.66
CA GLU A 78 -2.59 -10.63 1.68
C GLU A 78 -2.17 -9.21 1.31
N MET A 79 -3.15 -8.31 1.13
CA MET A 79 -2.88 -6.88 0.90
C MET A 79 -2.05 -6.27 2.04
N ARG A 80 -2.40 -6.57 3.29
CA ARG A 80 -1.68 -6.07 4.48
C ARG A 80 -0.26 -6.64 4.57
N ARG A 81 -0.07 -7.92 4.23
CA ARG A 81 1.26 -8.55 4.12
C ARG A 81 2.14 -7.85 3.08
N ARG A 82 1.63 -7.59 1.88
CA ARG A 82 2.42 -7.02 0.77
C ARG A 82 2.73 -5.53 0.90
N LEU A 83 1.84 -4.76 1.54
CA LEU A 83 2.00 -3.30 1.72
C LEU A 83 2.72 -2.92 3.03
N GLY A 84 3.11 -3.91 3.84
CA GLY A 84 4.16 -3.76 4.83
C GLY A 84 3.75 -3.25 6.21
N GLN A 85 2.74 -3.84 6.89
CA GLN A 85 2.78 -3.90 8.37
C GLN A 85 1.99 -5.07 8.98
N PRO A 86 2.35 -5.49 10.22
CA PRO A 86 2.31 -6.88 10.67
C PRO A 86 0.90 -7.44 10.82
N VAL A 87 0.76 -8.70 10.45
CA VAL A 87 -0.33 -9.57 10.88
C VAL A 87 -0.48 -9.46 12.41
N PRO A 88 -1.62 -9.02 12.97
CA PRO A 88 -1.85 -9.15 14.40
C PRO A 88 -1.94 -10.65 14.71
N ASN A 89 -0.95 -11.13 15.47
CA ASN A 89 -0.83 -12.48 16.02
C ASN A 89 -0.83 -13.62 15.00
N ASP A 90 0.25 -13.72 14.22
CA ASP A 90 0.66 -14.97 13.58
C ASP A 90 1.78 -15.59 14.43
N PRO A 91 1.52 -16.63 15.24
CA PRO A 91 2.56 -17.26 16.06
C PRO A 91 3.63 -18.01 15.23
N ALA A 92 3.48 -18.12 13.90
CA ALA A 92 4.47 -18.80 13.06
C ALA A 92 5.67 -17.92 12.69
N ASN A 93 5.66 -16.62 13.03
CA ASN A 93 6.82 -15.73 12.82
C ASN A 93 7.83 -15.71 13.98
N TYR A 94 7.71 -16.64 14.95
CA TYR A 94 8.69 -16.81 16.04
C TYR A 94 9.87 -17.72 15.66
N LEU A 95 9.91 -18.22 14.42
CA LEU A 95 10.91 -19.18 13.93
C LEU A 95 11.74 -18.60 12.78
N GLU A 96 12.33 -17.41 12.96
CA GLU A 96 13.43 -16.96 12.07
C GLU A 96 14.36 -15.92 12.73
N HIS A 97 14.42 -15.89 14.06
CA HIS A 97 15.54 -15.29 14.78
C HIS A 97 16.42 -16.41 15.33
N ASP A 98 17.17 -17.08 14.45
CA ASP A 98 18.33 -17.86 14.91
C ASP A 98 19.56 -17.62 14.03
N ASP A 99 20.62 -17.27 14.74
CA ASP A 99 22.02 -17.52 14.45
C ASP A 99 22.69 -16.80 13.26
N ARG A 100 23.39 -15.70 13.57
CA ARG A 100 24.86 -15.69 13.74
C ARG A 100 25.38 -14.27 13.67
N ARG A 101 25.86 -13.74 14.81
CA ARG A 101 27.24 -13.22 15.01
C ARG A 101 27.48 -13.00 16.50
N GLN A 102 27.57 -14.10 17.25
CA GLN A 102 28.61 -14.16 18.27
C GLN A 102 29.89 -14.62 17.56
N ARG A 103 30.96 -13.84 17.65
CA ARG A 103 32.27 -14.26 18.18
C ARG A 103 33.34 -13.22 17.81
N ARG A 104 33.92 -12.70 18.90
CA ARG A 104 35.18 -11.97 19.05
C ARG A 104 35.18 -10.50 18.71
#